data_AF-A0A6L6IAQ6-F1
#
_entry.id   AF-A0A6L6IAQ6-F1
#
_cell.length_a   1.000
_cell.length_b   1.000
_cell.length_c   1.000
_cell.angle_alpha   90.00
_cell.angle_beta   90.00
_cell.angle_gamma   90.00
#
_symmetry.space_group_name_H-M   'P 1'
#
loop_
_entity.id
_entity.type
_entity.pdbx_description
1 polymer ?
#
loop_
_entity_poly.entity_id
_entity_poly.type
_entity_poly.pdbx_seq_one_letter_code
_entity_poly.pdbx_strand_id
1 'polypeptide(L)'
;RVAKRVWRRERDLTGWMSLSRKPEVTWYGWDGDRLTTIQNDRTRIQTVYQPGSFTPLIRVETATGELAKTQRRSLADALQQSGGEDGGSVVFPPVLVQMLDRLESEILADRVSEESRRWLA
;
A
#
# COMPACT_ATOMS: atom_id res chain seq x y z
N ARG A 1 5.21 13.91 2.38
CA ARG A 1 5.02 13.13 3.61
C ARG A 1 6.34 13.02 4.33
N VAL A 2 6.33 13.17 5.65
CA VAL A 2 7.47 12.94 6.54
C VAL A 2 7.22 11.65 7.33
N ALA A 3 8.25 10.87 7.63
CA ALA A 3 8.13 9.67 8.45
C ALA A 3 8.97 9.76 9.73
N LYS A 4 8.37 9.33 10.85
CA LYS A 4 9.08 9.00 12.09
C LYS A 4 9.18 7.48 12.21
N ARG A 5 10.38 6.97 12.52
CA ARG A 5 10.64 5.54 12.78
C ARG A 5 11.04 5.37 14.24
N VAL A 6 10.38 4.45 14.94
CA VAL A 6 10.63 4.17 16.36
C VAL A 6 10.87 2.68 16.54
N TRP A 7 12.01 2.33 17.13
CA TRP A 7 12.32 0.97 17.54
C TRP A 7 11.92 0.78 19.00
N ARG A 8 11.16 -0.28 19.29
CA ARG A 8 10.77 -0.59 20.67
C ARG A 8 11.90 -1.36 21.34
N ARG A 9 12.10 -1.12 22.63
CA ARG A 9 13.05 -1.87 23.45
C ARG A 9 12.32 -3.09 24.04
N GLU A 10 12.77 -4.29 23.71
CA GLU A 10 12.12 -5.56 24.11
C GLU A 10 13.15 -6.61 24.55
N ARG A 11 12.71 -7.66 25.24
CA ARG A 11 13.59 -8.80 25.52
C ARG A 11 13.65 -9.71 24.31
N ASP A 12 14.85 -10.10 23.90
CA ASP A 12 15.05 -11.13 22.89
C ASP A 12 14.88 -12.55 23.47
N LEU A 13 15.02 -13.54 22.59
CA LEU A 13 14.94 -14.97 22.93
C LEU A 13 16.03 -15.43 23.91
N THR A 14 17.09 -14.63 24.08
CA THR A 14 18.17 -14.88 25.04
C THR A 14 17.97 -14.13 26.36
N GLY A 15 16.86 -13.38 26.49
CA GLY A 15 16.51 -12.61 27.69
C GLY A 15 17.21 -11.27 27.81
N TRP A 16 18.04 -10.89 26.83
CA TRP A 16 18.72 -9.59 26.77
C TRP A 16 17.79 -8.52 26.22
N MET A 17 18.03 -7.26 26.61
CA MET A 17 17.29 -6.13 26.04
C MET A 17 17.84 -5.81 24.65
N SER A 18 17.00 -5.91 23.64
CA SER A 18 17.29 -5.59 22.25
C SER A 18 16.27 -4.59 21.69
N LEU A 19 16.53 -4.09 20.48
CA LEU A 19 15.57 -3.28 19.73
C LEU A 19 14.74 -4.20 18.81
N SER A 20 13.48 -3.83 18.60
CA SER A 20 12.58 -4.56 17.70
C SER A 20 13.17 -4.69 16.29
N ARG A 21 13.01 -5.85 15.65
CA ARG A 21 13.58 -6.08 14.29
C ARG A 21 13.05 -5.10 13.25
N LYS A 22 11.78 -4.72 13.38
CA LYS A 22 11.12 -3.72 12.52
C LYS A 22 10.73 -2.51 13.38
N PRO A 23 10.93 -1.28 12.87
CA PRO A 23 10.42 -0.10 13.54
C PRO A 23 8.92 0.03 13.32
N GLU A 24 8.25 0.64 14.30
CA GLU A 24 6.97 1.29 14.06
C GLU A 24 7.22 2.56 13.25
N VAL A 25 6.46 2.75 12.18
CA VAL A 25 6.59 3.90 11.29
C VAL A 25 5.32 4.72 11.36
N THR A 26 5.45 6.00 11.69
CA THR A 26 4.36 6.97 11.59
C THR A 26 4.64 7.91 10.44
N TRP A 27 3.72 7.95 9.47
CA TRP A 27 3.73 8.91 8.37
C TRP A 27 2.83 10.09 8.72
N TYR A 28 3.41 11.28 8.59
CA TYR A 28 2.70 12.54 8.68
C TYR A 28 2.58 13.14 7.28
N GLY A 29 1.39 13.64 6.99
CA GLY A 29 1.12 14.44 5.82
C GLY A 29 1.88 15.78 5.81
N TRP A 30 1.89 16.46 4.66
CA TRP A 30 2.30 17.87 4.59
C TRP A 30 1.12 18.77 5.00
N ASP A 31 1.34 20.07 5.16
CA ASP A 31 0.26 21.00 5.53
C ASP A 31 -0.95 20.85 4.58
N GLY A 32 -2.13 20.61 5.17
CA GLY A 32 -3.37 20.23 4.47
C GLY A 32 -3.67 18.72 4.39
N ASP A 33 -2.70 17.83 4.57
CA ASP A 33 -2.88 16.37 4.55
C ASP A 33 -3.30 15.87 5.94
N ARG A 34 -4.60 15.57 6.07
CA ARG A 34 -5.30 15.26 7.34
C ARG A 34 -5.14 13.81 7.79
N LEU A 35 -4.29 13.05 7.12
CA LEU A 35 -4.14 11.62 7.30
C LEU A 35 -2.84 11.30 8.05
N THR A 36 -2.95 10.69 9.22
CA THR A 36 -1.82 10.01 9.87
C THR A 36 -1.90 8.52 9.63
N THR A 37 -0.78 7.90 9.26
CA THR A 37 -0.68 6.44 9.15
C THR A 37 0.37 5.93 10.13
N ILE A 38 -0.05 5.12 11.10
CA ILE A 38 0.83 4.39 12.02
C ILE A 38 0.87 2.94 11.55
N GLN A 39 2.06 2.40 11.38
CA GLN A 39 2.24 1.02 10.92
C GLN A 39 3.28 0.31 11.77
N ASN A 40 2.92 -0.88 12.25
CA ASN A 40 3.85 -1.86 12.79
C ASN A 40 3.80 -3.14 11.92
N ASP A 41 4.46 -4.19 12.38
CA ASP A 41 4.54 -5.46 11.68
C ASP A 41 3.19 -6.19 11.57
N ARG A 42 2.27 -5.96 12.49
CA ARG A 42 0.98 -6.65 12.62
C ARG A 42 -0.21 -5.82 12.16
N THR A 43 -0.19 -4.50 12.38
CA THR A 43 -1.32 -3.60 12.12
C THR A 43 -0.88 -2.29 11.48
N ARG A 44 -1.79 -1.74 10.66
CA ARG A 44 -1.75 -0.38 10.13
C ARG A 44 -3.01 0.34 10.61
N ILE A 45 -2.81 1.50 11.19
CA ILE A 45 -3.87 2.38 11.68
C ILE A 45 -3.80 3.67 10.85
N GLN A 46 -4.93 4.06 10.28
CA GLN A 46 -5.09 5.30 9.56
C GLN A 46 -6.13 6.17 10.24
N THR A 47 -5.75 7.41 10.56
CA THR A 47 -6.64 8.37 11.23
C THR A 47 -6.76 9.63 10.39
N VAL A 48 -8.01 10.03 10.12
CA VAL A 48 -8.35 11.30 9.48
C VAL A 48 -8.77 12.30 10.55
N TYR A 49 -8.22 13.50 10.52
CA TYR A 49 -8.52 14.59 11.47
C TYR A 49 -9.39 15.68 10.86
N GLN A 50 -10.05 16.45 11.72
CA GLN A 50 -10.70 17.72 11.35
C GLN A 50 -9.66 18.73 10.81
N PRO A 51 -10.04 19.60 9.85
CA PRO A 51 -9.15 20.67 9.42
C PRO A 51 -8.79 21.60 10.58
N GLY A 52 -7.49 21.89 10.75
CA GLY A 52 -7.00 22.81 11.78
C GLY A 52 -7.16 22.33 13.22
N SER A 53 -7.49 21.05 13.43
CA SER A 53 -7.72 20.46 14.75
C SER A 53 -7.15 19.05 14.83
N PHE A 54 -6.81 18.60 16.04
CA PHE A 54 -6.40 17.22 16.31
C PHE A 54 -7.57 16.31 16.67
N THR A 55 -8.81 16.74 16.46
CA THR A 55 -10.00 15.91 16.66
C THR A 55 -10.10 14.84 15.56
N PRO A 56 -10.07 13.53 15.90
CA PRO A 56 -10.17 12.46 14.92
C PRO A 56 -11.61 12.32 14.43
N LEU A 57 -11.78 12.17 13.12
CA LEU A 57 -13.06 11.91 12.47
C LEU A 57 -13.26 10.43 12.18
N ILE A 58 -12.22 9.79 11.66
CA ILE A 58 -12.28 8.38 11.22
C ILE A 58 -10.98 7.70 11.64
N ARG A 59 -11.10 6.50 12.20
CA ARG A 59 -9.97 5.61 12.49
C ARG A 59 -10.23 4.25 11.84
N VAL A 60 -9.35 3.86 10.93
CA VAL A 60 -9.37 2.55 10.27
C VAL A 60 -8.19 1.74 10.79
N GLU A 61 -8.45 0.52 11.25
CA GLU A 61 -7.43 -0.43 11.69
C GLU A 61 -7.46 -1.65 10.77
N THR A 62 -6.32 -1.97 10.18
CA THR A 62 -6.18 -3.07 9.22
C THR A 62 -4.98 -3.92 9.61
N ALA A 63 -5.14 -5.25 9.61
CA ALA A 63 -4.01 -6.14 9.82
C ALA A 63 -3.02 -6.02 8.65
N THR A 64 -1.73 -5.87 8.94
CA THR A 64 -0.65 -5.82 7.94
C THR A 64 -0.60 -7.10 7.11
N GLY A 65 -0.97 -8.24 7.70
CA GLY A 65 -1.13 -9.52 6.98
C GLY A 65 -2.28 -9.52 5.96
N GLU A 66 -3.37 -8.80 6.21
CA GLU A 66 -4.48 -8.63 5.25
C GLU A 66 -4.10 -7.68 4.12
N LEU A 67 -3.35 -6.60 4.42
CA LEU A 67 -2.76 -5.74 3.39
C LEU A 67 -1.85 -6.53 2.44
N ALA A 68 -1.04 -7.46 2.95
CA ALA A 68 -0.20 -8.31 2.11
C ALA A 68 -1.00 -9.23 1.17
N LYS A 69 -2.23 -9.61 1.54
CA LYS A 69 -3.17 -10.33 0.65
C LYS A 69 -3.77 -9.41 -0.42
N THR A 70 -3.92 -8.13 -0.12
CA THR A 70 -4.34 -7.11 -1.10
C THR A 70 -3.19 -6.64 -1.99
N GLN A 71 -1.93 -6.79 -1.55
CA GLN A 71 -0.76 -6.14 -2.15
C GLN A 71 -0.18 -6.83 -3.40
N ARG A 72 -0.74 -7.95 -3.85
CA ARG A 72 -0.34 -8.57 -5.14
C ARG A 72 -1.54 -9.14 -5.87
N ARG A 73 -2.45 -8.27 -6.26
CA ARG A 73 -3.21 -8.49 -7.49
C ARG A 73 -2.37 -7.82 -8.57
N SER A 74 -1.90 -8.60 -9.55
CA SER A 74 -1.24 -8.02 -10.73
C SER A 74 -2.11 -6.92 -11.32
N LEU A 75 -1.54 -6.02 -12.12
CA LEU A 75 -2.33 -5.01 -12.82
C LEU A 75 -3.47 -5.68 -13.63
N ALA A 76 -3.19 -6.84 -14.22
CA ALA A 76 -4.20 -7.68 -14.86
C ALA A 76 -5.30 -8.13 -13.89
N ASP A 77 -4.95 -8.74 -12.76
CA ASP A 77 -5.94 -9.21 -11.77
C ASP A 77 -6.82 -8.08 -11.24
N ALA A 78 -6.24 -6.90 -11.01
CA ALA A 78 -6.97 -5.73 -10.54
C ALA A 78 -8.00 -5.25 -11.58
N LEU A 79 -7.60 -5.17 -12.85
CA LEU A 79 -8.45 -4.72 -13.95
C LEU A 79 -9.53 -5.75 -14.32
N GLN A 80 -9.22 -7.04 -14.26
CA GLN A 80 -10.18 -8.13 -14.48
C GLN A 80 -11.32 -8.13 -13.45
N GLN A 81 -11.00 -7.73 -12.22
CA GLN A 81 -11.98 -7.63 -11.13
C GLN A 81 -12.82 -6.35 -11.19
N SER A 82 -12.32 -5.29 -11.84
CA SER A 82 -13.08 -4.04 -12.04
C SER A 82 -13.93 -4.04 -13.32
N GLY A 83 -13.70 -4.98 -14.25
CA GLY A 83 -14.18 -4.89 -15.63
C GLY A 83 -15.63 -5.28 -15.90
N GLY A 84 -16.40 -5.72 -14.90
CA GLY A 84 -17.81 -6.05 -15.08
C GLY A 84 -18.72 -4.92 -14.60
N GLU A 85 -19.53 -4.34 -15.48
CA GLU A 85 -20.60 -3.39 -15.11
C GLU A 85 -21.59 -3.99 -14.09
N ASP A 86 -21.67 -5.33 -14.01
CA ASP A 86 -22.47 -6.09 -13.04
C ASP A 86 -21.65 -6.75 -11.90
N GLY A 87 -20.38 -6.38 -11.72
CA GLY A 87 -19.47 -7.01 -10.73
C GLY A 87 -18.98 -8.41 -11.11
N GLY A 88 -19.14 -8.80 -12.38
CA GLY A 88 -18.60 -10.04 -12.92
C GLY A 88 -17.09 -9.96 -13.22
N SER A 89 -16.35 -11.03 -12.91
CA SER A 89 -14.94 -11.16 -13.29
C SER A 89 -14.82 -11.35 -14.80
N VAL A 90 -14.13 -10.44 -15.49
CA VAL A 90 -13.81 -10.60 -16.92
C VAL A 90 -12.49 -11.37 -17.05
N VAL A 91 -12.44 -12.38 -17.93
CA VAL A 91 -11.20 -13.11 -18.22
C VAL A 91 -10.47 -12.43 -19.38
N PHE A 92 -9.26 -11.90 -19.13
CA PHE A 92 -8.46 -11.30 -20.20
C PHE A 92 -7.77 -12.36 -21.06
N PRO A 93 -7.71 -12.16 -22.39
CA PRO A 93 -6.82 -12.91 -23.27
C PRO A 93 -5.36 -12.88 -22.78
N PRO A 94 -4.58 -13.97 -22.96
CA PRO A 94 -3.19 -14.05 -22.50
C PRO A 94 -2.29 -12.92 -23.02
N VAL A 95 -2.53 -12.45 -24.24
CA VAL A 95 -1.78 -11.33 -24.82
C VAL A 95 -1.98 -10.03 -24.04
N LEU A 96 -3.20 -9.74 -23.58
CA LEU A 96 -3.46 -8.55 -22.77
C LEU A 96 -2.84 -8.66 -21.38
N VAL A 97 -2.87 -9.85 -20.77
CA VAL A 97 -2.18 -10.10 -19.50
C VAL A 97 -0.68 -9.84 -19.62
N GLN A 98 -0.03 -10.33 -20.68
CA GLN A 98 1.39 -10.08 -20.92
C GLN A 98 1.73 -8.60 -21.11
N MET A 99 0.87 -7.84 -21.80
CA MET A 99 1.05 -6.40 -21.97
C MET A 99 0.90 -5.65 -20.65
N LEU A 100 -0.06 -6.06 -19.82
CA LEU A 100 -0.28 -5.52 -18.47
C LEU A 100 0.86 -5.86 -17.51
N ASP A 101 1.38 -7.09 -17.54
CA ASP A 101 2.53 -7.52 -16.72
C ASP A 101 3.80 -6.76 -17.09
N ARG A 102 4.01 -6.52 -18.39
CA ARG A 102 5.11 -5.69 -18.89
C ARG A 102 4.95 -4.25 -18.41
N LEU A 103 3.76 -3.66 -18.58
CA LEU A 103 3.49 -2.30 -18.13
C LEU A 103 3.68 -2.15 -16.61
N GLU A 104 3.20 -3.13 -15.83
CA GLU A 104 3.40 -3.17 -14.37
C GLU A 104 4.90 -3.20 -14.03
N SER A 105 5.68 -4.04 -14.71
CA SER A 105 7.13 -4.12 -14.52
C SER A 105 7.86 -2.82 -14.90
N GLU A 106 7.40 -2.13 -15.94
CA GLU A 106 7.95 -0.84 -16.37
C GLU A 106 7.67 0.25 -15.33
N ILE A 107 6.41 0.37 -14.86
CA ILE A 107 6.00 1.34 -13.85
C ILE A 107 6.72 1.11 -12.52
N LEU A 108 6.88 -0.15 -12.09
CA LEU A 108 7.64 -0.50 -10.89
C LEU A 108 9.13 -0.11 -10.99
N ALA A 109 9.65 0.00 -12.22
CA ALA A 109 11.00 0.49 -12.51
C ALA A 109 11.05 2.00 -12.84
N ASP A 110 9.97 2.74 -12.55
CA ASP A 110 9.83 4.19 -12.78
C ASP A 110 10.07 4.61 -14.24
N ARG A 111 9.59 3.79 -15.19
CA ARG A 111 9.72 4.04 -16.63
C ARG A 111 8.48 3.55 -17.39
N VAL A 112 8.33 3.98 -18.64
CA VAL A 112 7.32 3.46 -19.58
C VAL A 112 7.94 3.40 -20.98
N SER A 113 7.91 2.22 -21.61
CA SER A 113 8.45 2.05 -22.96
C SER A 113 7.55 2.70 -24.02
N GLU A 114 8.13 3.02 -25.17
CA GLU A 114 7.38 3.60 -26.29
C GLU A 114 6.30 2.66 -26.83
N GLU A 115 6.56 1.35 -26.75
CA GLU A 115 5.60 0.31 -27.09
C GLU A 115 4.39 0.35 -26.16
N SER A 116 4.62 0.43 -24.84
CA SER A 116 3.55 0.59 -23.84
C SER A 116 2.80 1.91 -24.04
N ARG A 117 3.48 3.01 -24.38
CA ARG A 117 2.82 4.30 -24.68
C ARG A 117 1.92 4.22 -25.90
N ARG A 118 2.38 3.59 -26.98
CA ARG A 118 1.58 3.40 -28.21
C ARG A 118 0.37 2.52 -27.99
N TRP A 119 0.49 1.53 -27.11
CA TRP A 119 -0.62 0.66 -26.76
C TRP A 119 -1.68 1.34 -25.89
N LEU A 120 -1.26 2.27 -25.01
CA LEU A 120 -2.15 3.02 -24.12
C LEU A 120 -2.82 4.24 -24.79
N ALA A 121 -2.39 4.63 -25.99
CA ALA A 121 -2.91 5.77 -26.75
C ALA A 121 -4.16 5.39 -27.55
#